data_AF-A0A9D0U2A8-F1
#
_entry.id   AF-A0A9D0U2A8-F1
#
_cell.length_a   1.000
_cell.length_b   1.000
_cell.length_c   1.000
_cell.angle_alpha   90.00
_cell.angle_beta   90.00
_cell.angle_gamma   90.00
#
_symmetry.space_group_name_H-M   'P 1'
#
loop_
_entity.id
_entity.type
_entity.pdbx_description
1 polymer ?
#
loop_
_entity_poly.entity_id
_entity_poly.type
_entity_poly.pdbx_seq_one_letter_code
_entity_poly.pdbx_strand_id
1 'polypeptide(L)' 'MKSRFSTLNDWLEWQGALHWSTIDLGLGRIRQVAEKMRLFDLSYTVITVAGTNGKGSSVALL' A
#
# COMPACT_ATOMS: atom_id res chain seq x y z
N MET A 1 -11.31 22.30 -4.15
CA MET A 1 -10.18 21.49 -4.67
C MET A 1 -10.73 20.52 -5.69
N LYS A 2 -10.29 20.58 -6.97
CA LYS A 2 -10.76 19.61 -7.97
C LYS A 2 -10.08 18.27 -7.71
N SER A 3 -10.82 17.17 -7.80
CA SER A 3 -10.23 15.83 -7.74
C SER A 3 -9.30 15.65 -8.93
N ARG A 4 -8.13 15.07 -8.69
CA ARG A 4 -7.17 14.72 -9.74
C ARG A 4 -7.72 13.62 -10.67
N PHE A 5 -8.64 12.79 -10.17
CA PHE A 5 -9.22 11.64 -10.86
C PHE A 5 -10.74 11.63 -10.67
N SER A 6 -11.49 11.23 -11.70
CA SER A 6 -12.96 11.22 -11.66
C SER A 6 -13.51 9.85 -11.30
N THR A 7 -12.75 8.78 -11.55
CA THR A 7 -13.11 7.40 -11.19
C THR A 7 -11.98 6.68 -10.45
N LEU A 8 -12.31 5.57 -9.79
CA LEU A 8 -11.32 4.65 -9.21
C LEU A 8 -10.39 4.10 -10.30
N ASN A 9 -10.93 3.77 -11.48
CA ASN A 9 -10.13 3.25 -12.59
C ASN A 9 -9.09 4.27 -13.06
N ASP A 10 -9.46 5.54 -13.19
CA ASP A 10 -8.52 6.60 -13.58
C ASP A 10 -7.34 6.69 -12.59
N TRP A 11 -7.62 6.54 -11.29
CA TRP A 11 -6.59 6.53 -10.25
C TRP A 11 -5.71 5.28 -10.35
N LEU A 12 -6.29 4.09 -10.57
CA LEU A 12 -5.56 2.83 -10.69
C LEU A 12 -4.66 2.80 -11.93
N GLU A 13 -5.15 3.27 -13.08
CA GLU A 13 -4.37 3.38 -14.31
C GLU A 13 -3.16 4.30 -14.13
N TRP A 14 -3.37 5.45 -13.51
CA TRP A 14 -2.27 6.37 -13.20
C TRP A 14 -1.24 5.75 -12.25
N GLN A 15 -1.69 5.04 -11.19
CA GLN A 15 -0.78 4.40 -10.24
C GLN A 15 0.08 3.32 -10.91
N GLY A 16 -0.49 2.54 -11.84
CA GLY A 16 0.22 1.50 -12.57
C GLY A 16 1.34 2.04 -13.49
N ALA A 17 1.21 3.27 -13.98
CA ALA A 17 2.19 3.93 -14.84
C ALA A 17 3.19 4.83 -14.08
N LEU A 18 3.03 5.00 -12.77
CA LEU A 18 3.78 6.00 -12.00
C LEU A 18 5.26 5.65 -11.79
N HIS A 19 5.58 4.35 -11.67
CA HIS A 19 6.93 3.87 -11.40
C HIS A 19 7.47 3.09 -12.62
N TRP A 20 8.73 3.34 -12.98
CA TRP A 20 9.38 2.75 -14.16
C TRP A 20 9.59 1.23 -14.04
N SER A 21 9.68 0.71 -12.81
CA SER A 21 9.71 -0.72 -12.52
C SER A 21 8.42 -1.16 -11.85
N THR A 22 7.86 -2.28 -12.32
CA THR A 22 6.67 -2.92 -11.74
C THR A 22 6.92 -3.34 -10.29
N ILE A 23 8.13 -3.79 -9.96
CA ILE A 23 8.52 -4.20 -8.61
C ILE A 23 9.87 -3.57 -8.27
N ASP A 24 9.89 -2.71 -7.25
CA ASP A 24 11.09 -2.11 -6.68
C ASP A 24 11.16 -2.48 -5.20
N LEU A 25 11.98 -3.48 -4.88
CA LEU A 25 12.12 -3.98 -3.52
C LEU A 25 12.99 -3.01 -2.71
N GLY A 26 12.38 -2.41 -1.69
CA GLY A 26 13.06 -1.54 -0.75
C GLY A 26 12.07 -0.68 0.04
N LEU A 27 12.38 -0.41 1.31
CA LEU A 27 11.48 0.34 2.18
C LEU A 27 11.82 1.83 2.28
N GLY A 28 12.95 2.27 1.73
CA GLY A 28 13.46 3.64 1.93
C GLY A 28 12.50 4.74 1.45
N ARG A 29 11.94 4.62 0.23
CA ARG A 29 11.02 5.61 -0.34
C ARG A 29 9.70 5.66 0.43
N ILE A 30 9.09 4.50 0.66
CA ILE A 30 7.78 4.42 1.30
C ILE A 30 7.84 4.76 2.79
N ARG A 31 8.95 4.46 3.47
CA ARG A 31 9.17 4.85 4.87
C ARG A 31 9.11 6.37 5.06
N GLN A 32 9.77 7.14 4.19
CA GLN A 32 9.71 8.61 4.26
C GLN A 32 8.28 9.16 4.11
N VAL A 33 7.46 8.52 3.26
CA VAL A 33 6.05 8.90 3.11
C VAL A 33 5.27 8.58 4.39
N ALA A 34 5.43 7.37 4.94
CA ALA A 34 4.78 6.96 6.16
C ALA A 34 5.14 7.85 7.37
N GLU A 35 6.41 8.27 7.49
CA GLU A 35 6.87 9.20 8.53
C GLU A 35 6.20 10.58 8.37
N LYS A 36 6.20 11.15 7.15
CA LYS A 36 5.54 12.45 6.87
C LYS A 36 4.04 12.41 7.14
N MET A 37 3.41 11.28 6.89
CA MET A 37 1.97 11.07 7.13
C MET A 37 1.66 10.60 8.56
N ARG A 38 2.67 10.40 9.42
CA ARG A 38 2.53 9.92 10.81
C ARG A 38 1.79 8.58 10.92
N LEU A 39 2.05 7.65 10.00
CA LEU A 39 1.34 6.36 9.90
C LEU A 39 1.84 5.27 10.85
N PHE A 40 2.84 5.54 11.69
CA PHE A 40 3.39 4.56 12.63
C PHE A 40 2.75 4.62 14.02
N ASP A 41 1.95 5.64 14.30
CA ASP A 41 1.23 5.76 15.57
C ASP A 41 -0.14 5.10 15.43
N LEU A 42 -0.20 3.80 15.72
CA LEU A 42 -1.40 2.99 15.59
C LEU A 42 -1.92 2.61 16.97
N SER A 43 -3.18 2.93 17.26
CA SER A 43 -3.82 2.63 18.54
C SER A 43 -4.30 1.18 18.66
N TYR A 44 -3.83 0.28 17.79
CA TYR A 44 -4.33 -1.08 17.63
C TYR A 44 -3.20 -2.05 17.27
N THR A 45 -3.42 -3.34 17.57
CA THR A 45 -2.48 -4.41 17.24
C THR A 45 -2.41 -4.65 15.74
N VAL A 46 -1.19 -4.75 15.21
CA VAL A 46 -0.94 -5.08 13.80
C VAL A 46 -0.44 -6.51 13.68
N ILE A 47 -1.13 -7.32 12.88
CA ILE A 47 -0.71 -8.67 12.51
C ILE A 47 -0.25 -8.62 11.05
N THR A 48 1.00 -9.01 10.78
CA THR A 48 1.54 -9.12 9.41
C THR A 48 1.61 -10.59 9.01
N VAL A 49 0.90 -10.97 7.94
CA VAL A 49 0.88 -12.34 7.41
C VAL A 49 1.73 -12.44 6.14
N ALA A 50 2.79 -13.24 6.18
CA ALA A 50 3.67 -13.53 5.05
C ALA A 50 3.64 -15.03 4.69
N GLY A 51 4.03 -15.37 3.46
CA GLY A 51 4.12 -16.77 3.00
C GLY A 51 3.86 -16.92 1.51
N THR A 52 4.23 -18.06 0.93
CA THR A 52 4.03 -18.35 -0.50
C THR A 52 2.53 -18.52 -0.81
N ASN A 53 1.85 -19.38 -0.05
CA ASN A 53 0.43 -19.72 -0.22
C ASN A 53 -0.37 -19.39 1.06
N GLY A 54 -1.70 -19.32 0.96
CA GLY A 54 -2.60 -19.24 2.12
C GLY A 54 -2.75 -17.87 2.80
N LYS A 55 -2.01 -16.83 2.41
CA LYS A 55 -2.10 -15.48 3.01
C LYS A 55 -3.54 -14.95 3.11
N GLY A 56 -4.30 -15.05 2.02
CA GLY A 56 -5.68 -14.55 1.96
C GLY A 56 -6.63 -15.35 2.87
N SER A 57 -6.53 -16.69 2.85
CA SER A 57 -7.36 -17.54 3.72
C SER A 57 -7.01 -17.39 5.20
N SER A 58 -5.72 -17.17 5.54
CA SER A 58 -5.31 -16.91 6.91
C SER A 58 -5.86 -15.57 7.42
N VAL A 59 -5.80 -14.51 6.61
CA VAL A 59 -6.38 -13.21 6.99
C VAL A 59 -7.90 -13.27 7.11
N ALA A 60 -8.58 -14.05 6.25
CA ALA A 60 -10.03 -14.20 6.32
C ALA A 60 -10.53 -14.97 7.57
N LEU A 61 -9.66 -15.73 8.23
CA LEU A 61 -9.99 -16.52 9.42
C LEU A 61 -9.73 -15.78 10.74
N LEU A 62 -8.74 -14.87 10.75
CA LEU A 62 -8.35 -14.06 11.91
C LEU A 62 -9.34 -12.92 12.14
#